data_AF-C6J0G4-F1
#
_entry.id   AF-C6J0G4-F1
#
_cell.length_a   1.000
_cell.length_b   1.000
_cell.length_c   1.000
_cell.angle_alpha   90.00
_cell.angle_beta   90.00
_cell.angle_gamma   90.00
#
_symmetry.space_group_name_H-M   'P 1'
#
loop_
_entity.id
_entity.type
_entity.pdbx_description
1 polymer ?
#
loop_
_entity_poly.entity_id
_entity_poly.type
_entity_poly.pdbx_seq_one_letter_code
_entity_poly.pdbx_strand_id
1 'polypeptide(L)' 'MRVNKHDQSRRNSLIKTLNKAREQAETARMYLIANERDPEDIAATSLALEHIEIALSHLGVKGD' A
#
# COMPACT_ATOMS: atom_id res chain seq x y z
N MET A 1 17.76 18.06 -11.04
CA MET A 1 18.04 16.68 -11.49
C MET A 1 16.93 16.29 -12.47
N ARG A 2 17.23 16.09 -13.76
CA ARG A 2 16.20 15.75 -14.76
C ARG A 2 15.93 14.25 -14.65
N VAL A 3 14.78 13.87 -14.09
CA VAL A 3 14.36 12.46 -14.01
C VAL A 3 14.30 11.91 -15.43
N ASN A 4 15.08 10.88 -15.73
CA ASN A 4 15.04 10.23 -17.04
C ASN A 4 13.63 9.65 -17.24
N LYS A 5 13.10 9.65 -18.47
CA LYS A 5 11.79 9.05 -18.79
C LYS A 5 11.65 7.61 -18.25
N HIS A 6 12.73 6.86 -18.22
CA HIS A 6 12.78 5.51 -17.63
C HIS A 6 12.55 5.51 -16.12
N ASP A 7 13.12 6.47 -15.38
CA ASP A 7 12.95 6.58 -13.93
C ASP A 7 11.54 7.03 -13.57
N GLN A 8 10.95 7.93 -14.39
CA GLN A 8 9.54 8.32 -14.21
C GLN A 8 8.60 7.15 -14.47
N SER A 9 8.85 6.37 -15.53
CA SER A 9 8.05 5.18 -15.84
C SER A 9 8.15 4.15 -14.71
N ARG A 10 9.35 3.88 -14.18
CA ARG A 10 9.54 2.99 -13.03
C ARG A 10 8.81 3.48 -11.79
N ARG A 11 8.92 4.77 -11.45
CA ARG A 11 8.18 5.39 -10.33
C ARG A 11 6.67 5.21 -10.50
N ASN A 12 6.13 5.49 -11.69
CA ASN A 12 4.69 5.35 -11.95
C ASN A 12 4.22 3.88 -11.83
N SER A 13 5.02 2.93 -12.33
CA SER A 13 4.73 1.50 -12.17
C SER A 13 4.76 1.07 -10.69
N LEU A 14 5.73 1.55 -9.92
CA LEU A 14 5.80 1.30 -8.47
C LEU A 14 4.57 1.84 -7.73
N ILE A 15 4.17 3.09 -8.01
CA ILE A 15 2.97 3.70 -7.44
C ILE A 15 1.73 2.86 -7.76
N LYS A 16 1.57 2.43 -9.02
CA LYS A 16 0.43 1.59 -9.43
C LYS A 16 0.39 0.27 -8.66
N THR A 17 1.54 -0.39 -8.51
CA THR A 17 1.63 -1.64 -7.75
C THR A 17 1.30 -1.44 -6.27
N LEU A 18 1.82 -0.38 -5.66
CA LEU A 18 1.56 -0.07 -4.24
C LEU A 18 0.11 0.31 -3.99
N ASN A 19 -0.53 1.08 -4.87
CA ASN A 19 -1.97 1.36 -4.76
C ASN A 19 -2.81 0.09 -4.81
N LYS A 20 -2.47 -0.85 -5.70
CA LYS A 20 -3.15 -2.16 -5.74
C LYS A 20 -2.90 -2.96 -4.46
N ALA A 21 -1.68 -2.94 -3.92
CA ALA A 21 -1.36 -3.59 -2.66
C ALA A 21 -2.16 -2.98 -1.49
N ARG A 22 -2.35 -1.65 -1.48
CA ARG A 22 -3.18 -0.93 -0.50
C ARG A 22 -4.62 -1.46 -0.51
N GLU A 23 -5.25 -1.48 -1.68
CA GLU A 23 -6.62 -2.01 -1.85
C GLU A 23 -6.75 -3.47 -1.40
N GLN A 24 -5.75 -4.30 -1.71
CA GLN A 24 -5.71 -5.70 -1.29
C GLN A 24 -5.52 -5.87 0.22
N ALA A 25 -4.66 -5.06 0.85
CA ALA A 25 -4.44 -5.06 2.29
C ALA A 25 -5.69 -4.58 3.05
N GLU A 26 -6.36 -3.54 2.57
CA GLU A 26 -7.65 -3.09 3.12
C GLU A 26 -8.71 -4.19 3.02
N THR A 27 -8.84 -4.82 1.86
CA THR A 27 -9.79 -5.93 1.66
C THR A 27 -9.48 -7.11 2.59
N ALA A 28 -8.21 -7.48 2.74
CA ALA A 28 -7.78 -8.53 3.65
C ALA A 28 -8.13 -8.19 5.10
N ARG A 29 -7.85 -6.95 5.54
CA ARG A 29 -8.18 -6.49 6.89
C ARG A 29 -9.69 -6.55 7.14
N MET A 30 -10.51 -6.08 6.20
CA MET A 30 -11.97 -6.14 6.30
C MET A 30 -12.47 -7.58 6.41
N TYR A 31 -11.92 -8.49 5.60
CA TYR A 31 -12.27 -9.91 5.65
C TYR A 31 -11.92 -10.53 7.01
N LEU A 32 -10.72 -10.27 7.53
CA LEU A 32 -10.28 -10.80 8.83
C LEU A 32 -11.15 -10.29 9.98
N ILE A 33 -11.49 -9.00 9.98
CA ILE A 33 -12.39 -8.39 10.98
C ILE A 33 -13.78 -9.01 10.88
N ALA A 34 -14.35 -9.11 9.68
CA ALA A 34 -15.71 -9.62 9.47
C ALA A 34 -15.86 -11.11 9.84
N ASN A 35 -14.75 -11.87 9.85
CA ASN A 35 -14.74 -13.29 10.20
C ASN A 35 -14.17 -13.56 11.60
N GLU A 36 -14.06 -12.54 12.46
CA GLU A 36 -13.58 -12.64 13.84
C GLU A 36 -12.27 -13.45 13.96
N ARG A 37 -11.36 -13.21 13.01
CA ARG A 37 -10.06 -13.89 12.95
C ARG A 37 -9.15 -13.41 14.07
N ASP A 38 -8.02 -14.10 14.20
CA ASP A 38 -7.00 -13.81 15.22
C ASP A 38 -6.65 -12.30 15.22
N PRO A 39 -6.69 -11.62 16.38
CA PRO A 39 -6.23 -10.24 16.50
C PRO A 39 -4.82 -10.01 15.94
N GLU A 40 -3.93 -10.99 16.02
CA GLU A 40 -2.58 -10.91 15.46
C GLU A 40 -2.60 -10.84 13.92
N ASP A 41 -3.48 -11.58 13.25
CA ASP A 41 -3.66 -11.53 11.79
C ASP A 41 -4.20 -10.14 11.36
N ILE A 42 -5.14 -9.58 12.13
CA ILE A 42 -5.70 -8.24 11.90
C ILE A 42 -4.63 -7.15 12.12
N ALA A 43 -3.80 -7.30 13.15
CA ALA A 43 -2.69 -6.39 13.43
C ALA A 43 -1.63 -6.44 12.32
N ALA A 44 -1.27 -7.64 11.85
CA ALA A 44 -0.30 -7.81 10.76
C ALA A 44 -0.78 -7.15 9.45
N THR A 45 -2.05 -7.32 9.10
CA THR A 45 -2.63 -6.65 7.90
C THR A 45 -2.74 -5.14 8.06
N SER A 46 -2.97 -4.63 9.28
CA SER A 46 -2.95 -3.19 9.57
C SER A 46 -1.54 -2.59 9.42
N LEU A 47 -0.52 -3.28 9.93
CA LEU A 47 0.88 -2.87 9.80
C LEU A 47 1.35 -2.88 8.33
N ALA A 48 0.94 -3.89 7.57
CA ALA A 48 1.21 -3.96 6.13
C ALA A 48 0.61 -2.75 5.39
N LEU A 49 -0.63 -2.37 5.71
CA LEU A 49 -1.29 -1.20 5.13
C LEU A 49 -0.53 0.10 5.44
N GLU A 50 -0.15 0.31 6.70
CA GLU A 50 0.63 1.49 7.12
C GLU A 50 1.94 1.61 6.35
N HIS A 51 2.68 0.51 6.18
CA HIS A 51 3.93 0.52 5.41
C HIS A 51 3.73 0.83 3.92
N ILE A 52 2.61 0.40 3.33
CA ILE A 52 2.26 0.73 1.94
C ILE A 52 1.99 2.23 1.82
N GLU A 53 1.24 2.82 2.76
CA GLU A 53 0.95 4.25 2.79
C GLU A 53 2.22 5.10 2.97
N ILE A 54 3.13 4.69 3.86
CA ILE A 54 4.43 5.33 4.04
C ILE A 54 5.23 5.29 2.73
N ALA A 55 5.27 4.14 2.04
CA ALA A 55 5.97 4.01 0.78
C ALA A 55 5.37 4.92 -0.32
N LEU A 56 4.04 4.99 -0.42
CA LEU A 56 3.35 5.88 -1.34
C LEU A 56 3.62 7.36 -1.04
N SER A 57 3.62 7.73 0.23
CA SER A 57 3.96 9.09 0.70
C SER A 57 5.38 9.49 0.30
N HIS A 58 6.37 8.61 0.51
CA HIS A 58 7.75 8.84 0.07
C HIS A 58 7.88 8.93 -1.46
N LEU A 59 7.00 8.28 -2.20
CA LEU A 59 6.91 8.43 -3.66
C LEU A 59 6.16 9.69 -4.07
N GLY A 60 5.66 10.52 -3.15
CA GLY A 60 4.96 11.77 -3.42
C GLY A 60 3.49 11.59 -3.82
N VAL A 61 2.89 10.45 -3.48
CA VAL A 61 1.44 10.23 -3.56
C VAL A 61 0.86 10.68 -2.23
N LYS A 62 0.02 11.72 -2.24
CA LYS A 62 -0.73 12.11 -1.04
C LYS A 62 -1.90 11.15 -0.86
N GLY A 63 -2.18 10.74 0.38
CA GLY A 63 -3.43 10.05 0.69
C GLY A 63 -4.61 10.95 0.32
N ASP A 64 -5.58 10.38 -0.39
CA ASP A 64 -6.89 11.01 -0.63
C ASP A 64 -7.72 11.02 0.65
#